data_AF-A0AAJ0FYL7-F1
#
_entry.id   AF-A0AAJ0FYL7-F1
#
_cell.length_a   1.000
_cell.length_b   1.000
_cell.length_c   1.000
_cell.angle_alpha   90.00
_cell.angle_beta   90.00
_cell.angle_gamma   90.00
#
_symmetry.space_group_name_H-M   'P 1'
#
loop_
_entity.id
_entity.type
_entity.pdbx_description
1 polymer ?
#
loop_
_entity_poly.entity_id
_entity_poly.type
_entity_poly.pdbx_seq_one_letter_code
_entity_poly.pdbx_strand_id
1 'polypeptide(L)'
;MGPTLRSQSTKGVKFPVVCTTDIDIQILKDLLSHDELVLVAEKDLSKLITNGDELDSFQTPFSDAPPAAHESLGTFMDARQSRDNISRKAFVILDGTTAEDGKTCQIATDGRQDERGDSIQIAFRCNLPSATLSLVAVEEAAASTKAVRELRNEAAMVGGQWDKQRVDELRARPKRIDVEQYPIHDSWDESSTPGSLDTDIPYFPIFQTAEVNLKTINKLLEETYDQDWGDEEIAGPSMAFVTSIDAPPFHSGKEGARLDSAPKTPAALLGASAVECDAIARSRFSTEGSELNYNMFIVLDDLTEKSETVLVAANNELDGQLVLTRSDFKSALTVLVAPQDTRLTVDGQCNDAVTAGPGIVYDV
;
A
#
# COMPACT_ATOMS: atom_id res chain seq x y z
N MET A 1 -38.87 -9.97 -14.42
CA MET A 1 -38.77 -8.60 -13.89
C MET A 1 -37.38 -8.46 -13.31
N GLY A 2 -36.44 -7.92 -14.11
CA GLY A 2 -35.05 -7.75 -13.68
C GLY A 2 -34.90 -6.48 -12.84
N PRO A 3 -33.97 -6.44 -11.86
CA PRO A 3 -33.75 -5.26 -11.05
C PRO A 3 -33.04 -4.20 -11.90
N THR A 4 -33.71 -3.07 -12.10
CA THR A 4 -33.09 -1.83 -12.58
C THR A 4 -32.04 -1.37 -11.58
N LEU A 5 -30.76 -1.55 -11.92
CA LEU A 5 -29.65 -0.81 -11.34
C LEU A 5 -29.93 0.68 -11.53
N ARG A 6 -30.33 1.35 -10.44
CA ARG A 6 -30.32 2.80 -10.37
C ARG A 6 -28.87 3.25 -10.41
N SER A 7 -28.38 3.56 -11.61
CA SER A 7 -27.28 4.49 -11.81
C SER A 7 -27.69 5.82 -11.17
N GLN A 8 -27.27 6.05 -9.93
CA GLN A 8 -27.10 7.41 -9.43
C GLN A 8 -25.81 7.91 -10.07
N SER A 9 -25.96 8.64 -11.17
CA SER A 9 -24.83 9.30 -11.81
C SER A 9 -24.26 10.34 -10.84
N THR A 10 -22.98 10.23 -10.49
CA THR A 10 -22.13 11.24 -9.84
C THR A 10 -21.90 12.50 -10.69
N LYS A 11 -22.79 12.78 -11.66
CA LYS A 11 -22.75 13.93 -12.57
C LYS A 11 -22.87 15.23 -11.77
N GLY A 12 -21.76 15.74 -11.26
CA GLY A 12 -21.69 17.07 -10.64
C GLY A 12 -20.59 17.30 -9.60
N VAL A 13 -20.00 16.24 -9.02
CA VAL A 13 -18.96 16.41 -7.99
C VAL A 13 -17.62 16.74 -8.64
N LYS A 14 -16.97 17.83 -8.22
CA LYS A 14 -15.61 18.18 -8.64
C LYS A 14 -14.59 17.65 -7.63
N PHE A 15 -13.46 17.14 -8.10
CA PHE A 15 -12.36 16.69 -7.27
C PHE A 15 -11.26 17.76 -7.22
N PRO A 16 -10.94 18.28 -6.02
CA PRO A 16 -9.89 19.26 -5.86
C PRO A 16 -8.51 18.68 -6.19
N VAL A 17 -7.68 19.47 -6.84
CA VAL A 17 -6.26 19.20 -7.12
C VAL A 17 -5.42 20.20 -6.33
N VAL A 18 -4.51 19.68 -5.53
CA VAL A 18 -3.59 20.44 -4.68
C VAL A 18 -2.17 20.20 -5.21
N CYS A 19 -1.42 21.25 -5.50
CA CYS A 19 0.00 21.13 -5.81
C CYS A 19 0.80 21.40 -4.53
N THR A 20 1.72 20.56 -4.11
CA THR A 20 2.62 20.83 -2.95
C THR A 20 4.02 21.28 -3.38
N THR A 21 4.25 21.35 -4.68
CA THR A 21 5.46 21.87 -5.31
C THR A 21 5.10 22.56 -6.62
N ASP A 22 6.10 23.12 -7.31
CA ASP A 22 5.94 23.65 -8.66
C ASP A 22 5.77 22.49 -9.65
N ILE A 23 4.63 22.47 -10.34
CA ILE A 23 4.28 21.45 -11.34
C ILE A 23 4.33 22.07 -12.73
N ASP A 24 4.89 21.33 -13.68
CA ASP A 24 4.94 21.78 -15.08
C ASP A 24 3.53 22.10 -15.60
N ILE A 25 3.41 23.25 -16.27
CA ILE A 25 2.13 23.77 -16.73
C ILE A 25 1.42 22.84 -17.71
N GLN A 26 2.17 22.04 -18.48
CA GLN A 26 1.59 21.06 -19.40
C GLN A 26 0.92 19.92 -18.64
N ILE A 27 1.51 19.45 -17.53
CA ILE A 27 0.88 18.45 -16.65
C ILE A 27 -0.44 19.01 -16.10
N LEU A 28 -0.44 20.27 -15.65
CA LEU A 28 -1.66 20.93 -15.15
C LEU A 28 -2.73 21.09 -16.23
N LYS A 29 -2.33 21.46 -17.46
CA LYS A 29 -3.24 21.57 -18.62
C LYS A 29 -3.85 20.21 -18.98
N ASP A 30 -3.04 19.17 -19.01
CA ASP A 30 -3.50 17.82 -19.34
C ASP A 30 -4.45 17.30 -18.26
N LEU A 31 -4.13 17.53 -16.98
CA LEU A 31 -5.00 17.16 -15.87
C LEU A 31 -6.33 17.91 -15.88
N LEU A 32 -6.31 19.23 -16.08
CA LEU A 32 -7.51 20.07 -16.12
C LEU A 32 -8.32 19.92 -17.42
N SER A 33 -7.85 19.15 -18.39
CA SER A 33 -8.68 18.72 -19.52
C SER A 33 -9.83 17.80 -19.09
N HIS A 34 -9.73 17.22 -17.90
CA HIS A 34 -10.81 16.46 -17.28
C HIS A 34 -11.73 17.39 -16.50
N ASP A 35 -12.97 17.55 -16.97
CA ASP A 35 -13.97 18.45 -16.38
C ASP A 35 -14.17 18.22 -14.87
N GLU A 36 -13.98 17.01 -14.37
CA GLU A 36 -14.19 16.68 -12.96
C GLU A 36 -13.08 17.19 -12.03
N LEU A 37 -11.90 17.55 -12.54
CA LEU A 37 -10.76 18.01 -11.74
C LEU A 37 -10.72 19.53 -11.67
N VAL A 38 -10.46 20.09 -10.48
CA VAL A 38 -10.38 21.54 -10.27
C VAL A 38 -9.15 21.91 -9.45
N LEU A 39 -8.32 22.82 -9.96
CA LEU A 39 -7.08 23.23 -9.32
C LEU A 39 -7.35 24.23 -8.20
N VAL A 40 -6.79 23.98 -7.03
CA VAL A 40 -6.94 24.82 -5.84
C VAL A 40 -5.90 25.94 -5.88
N ALA A 41 -6.35 27.17 -6.05
CA ALA A 41 -5.48 28.35 -6.07
C ALA A 41 -5.34 29.03 -4.71
N GLU A 42 -6.27 28.79 -3.78
CA GLU A 42 -6.24 29.35 -2.42
C GLU A 42 -6.69 28.32 -1.37
N LYS A 43 -6.08 28.39 -0.18
CA LYS A 43 -6.28 27.42 0.92
C LYS A 43 -7.74 27.37 1.40
N ASP A 44 -8.46 28.49 1.33
CA ASP A 44 -9.87 28.62 1.75
C ASP A 44 -10.88 28.25 0.65
N LEU A 45 -10.39 27.76 -0.50
CA LEU A 45 -11.17 27.39 -1.68
C LEU A 45 -11.93 28.55 -2.33
N SER A 46 -11.69 29.81 -1.93
CA SER A 46 -12.35 30.99 -2.51
C SER A 46 -12.09 31.10 -4.01
N LYS A 47 -10.89 30.65 -4.46
CA LYS A 47 -10.48 30.59 -5.85
C LYS A 47 -10.18 29.15 -6.30
N LEU A 48 -10.87 28.71 -7.35
CA LEU A 48 -10.66 27.43 -8.02
C LEU A 48 -10.45 27.68 -9.51
N ILE A 49 -9.41 27.06 -10.09
CA ILE A 49 -9.10 27.14 -11.51
C ILE A 49 -9.67 25.89 -12.19
N THR A 50 -10.50 26.10 -13.20
CA THR A 50 -11.20 25.02 -13.92
C THR A 50 -10.86 24.97 -15.41
N ASN A 51 -10.08 25.93 -15.89
CA ASN A 51 -9.64 26.07 -17.27
C ASN A 51 -8.18 26.55 -17.34
N GLY A 52 -7.51 26.26 -18.46
CA GLY A 52 -6.07 26.50 -18.61
C GLY A 52 -5.64 27.98 -18.72
N ASP A 53 -6.57 28.91 -18.85
CA ASP A 53 -6.27 30.34 -19.14
C ASP A 53 -5.67 31.08 -17.95
N GLU A 54 -5.88 30.58 -16.72
CA GLU A 54 -5.34 31.20 -15.49
C GLU A 54 -4.01 30.57 -15.01
N LEU A 55 -3.53 29.53 -15.70
CA LEU A 55 -2.37 28.74 -15.26
C LEU A 55 -1.03 29.49 -15.37
N ASP A 56 -0.89 30.41 -16.33
CA ASP A 56 0.38 31.14 -16.54
C ASP A 56 0.75 32.04 -15.34
N SER A 57 -0.21 32.32 -14.45
CA SER A 57 -0.03 33.11 -13.23
C SER A 57 -0.22 32.30 -11.94
N PHE A 58 -0.42 30.98 -12.06
CA PHE A 58 -0.67 30.13 -10.92
C PHE A 58 0.57 30.01 -10.04
N GLN A 59 0.38 30.20 -8.74
CA GLN A 59 1.35 29.88 -7.70
C GLN A 59 0.66 28.93 -6.74
N THR A 60 1.34 27.84 -6.39
CA THR A 60 0.76 26.90 -5.44
C THR A 60 0.73 27.52 -4.04
N PRO A 61 -0.42 27.45 -3.32
CA PRO A 61 -0.49 27.92 -1.95
C PRO A 61 0.04 26.88 -0.94
N PHE A 62 0.51 25.71 -1.37
CA PHE A 62 0.91 24.60 -0.48
C PHE A 62 2.40 24.22 -0.58
N SER A 63 3.25 25.06 -1.19
CA SER A 63 4.70 24.80 -1.35
C SER A 63 5.58 25.21 -0.18
N ASP A 64 5.00 25.75 0.90
CA ASP A 64 5.76 26.11 2.10
C ASP A 64 6.40 24.85 2.73
N ALA A 65 7.53 25.01 3.42
CA ALA A 65 8.12 23.88 4.16
C ALA A 65 7.24 23.48 5.37
N PRO A 66 7.28 22.21 5.82
CA PRO A 66 6.68 21.82 7.09
C PRO A 66 7.22 22.68 8.25
N PRO A 67 6.39 23.08 9.24
CA PRO A 67 5.01 22.66 9.45
C PRO A 67 3.94 23.50 8.70
N ALA A 68 4.31 24.63 8.09
CA ALA A 68 3.35 25.54 7.45
C ALA A 68 2.58 24.89 6.29
N ALA A 69 3.23 24.00 5.53
CA ALA A 69 2.56 23.17 4.52
C ALA A 69 1.42 22.34 5.11
N HIS A 70 1.64 21.70 6.27
CA HIS A 70 0.64 20.86 6.93
C HIS A 70 -0.54 21.68 7.44
N GLU A 71 -0.29 22.85 8.05
CA GLU A 71 -1.35 23.77 8.48
C GLU A 71 -2.20 24.25 7.28
N SER A 72 -1.55 24.50 6.16
CA SER A 72 -2.20 24.94 4.92
C SER A 72 -3.10 23.86 4.34
N LEU A 73 -2.60 22.62 4.29
CA LEU A 73 -3.38 21.48 3.82
C LEU A 73 -4.53 21.14 4.78
N GLY A 74 -4.32 21.28 6.10
CA GLY A 74 -5.39 21.15 7.10
C GLY A 74 -6.50 22.18 6.92
N THR A 75 -6.13 23.45 6.68
CA THR A 75 -7.09 24.53 6.37
C THR A 75 -7.93 24.20 5.14
N PHE A 76 -7.29 23.67 4.10
CA PHE A 76 -7.97 23.20 2.88
C PHE A 76 -8.94 22.04 3.15
N MET A 77 -8.53 21.04 3.95
CA MET A 77 -9.38 19.91 4.32
C MET A 77 -10.63 20.37 5.09
N ASP A 78 -10.47 21.31 6.01
CA ASP A 78 -11.59 21.91 6.75
C ASP A 78 -12.53 22.69 5.82
N ALA A 79 -11.97 23.50 4.92
CA ALA A 79 -12.75 24.26 3.94
C ALA A 79 -13.59 23.35 3.03
N ARG A 80 -13.06 22.20 2.62
CA ARG A 80 -13.78 21.23 1.76
C ARG A 80 -15.05 20.69 2.40
N GLN A 81 -15.06 20.48 3.71
CA GLN A 81 -16.25 19.99 4.41
C GLN A 81 -17.44 20.96 4.33
N SER A 82 -17.17 22.25 4.10
CA SER A 82 -18.18 23.30 4.06
C SER A 82 -18.79 23.58 2.67
N ARG A 83 -18.23 23.00 1.60
CA ARG A 83 -18.73 23.19 0.22
C ARG A 83 -19.49 21.98 -0.30
N ASP A 84 -20.53 22.23 -1.08
CA ASP A 84 -21.42 21.20 -1.63
C ASP A 84 -21.04 20.75 -3.07
N ASN A 85 -20.21 21.53 -3.78
CA ASN A 85 -19.87 21.31 -5.19
C ASN A 85 -18.50 20.65 -5.43
N ILE A 86 -17.81 20.29 -4.36
CA ILE A 86 -16.51 19.62 -4.37
C ILE A 86 -16.55 18.41 -3.47
N SER A 87 -15.78 17.38 -3.84
CA SER A 87 -15.67 16.14 -3.10
C SER A 87 -15.18 16.41 -1.67
N ARG A 88 -15.90 15.85 -0.69
CA ARG A 88 -15.52 15.82 0.73
C ARG A 88 -14.68 14.62 1.10
N LYS A 89 -14.67 13.58 0.25
CA LYS A 89 -14.03 12.29 0.52
C LYS A 89 -12.62 12.20 -0.03
N ALA A 90 -12.41 12.64 -1.27
CA ALA A 90 -11.14 12.46 -1.97
C ALA A 90 -10.68 13.69 -2.73
N PHE A 91 -9.37 13.82 -2.90
CA PHE A 91 -8.70 14.89 -3.63
C PHE A 91 -7.38 14.37 -4.22
N VAL A 92 -6.81 15.13 -5.15
CA VAL A 92 -5.53 14.82 -5.80
C VAL A 92 -4.43 15.69 -5.20
N ILE A 93 -3.26 15.11 -4.96
CA ILE A 93 -2.03 15.83 -4.63
C ILE A 93 -1.03 15.61 -5.76
N LEU A 94 -0.50 16.73 -6.28
CA LEU A 94 0.65 16.76 -7.19
C LEU A 94 1.86 17.25 -6.40
N ASP A 95 2.89 16.42 -6.32
CA ASP A 95 4.03 16.57 -5.41
C ASP A 95 5.37 16.46 -6.14
N GLY A 96 6.49 16.36 -5.39
CA GLY A 96 7.83 16.22 -5.95
C GLY A 96 7.94 15.05 -6.94
N THR A 97 7.42 13.88 -6.56
CA THR A 97 7.38 12.70 -7.43
C THR A 97 6.64 12.98 -8.75
N THR A 98 5.51 13.67 -8.67
CA THR A 98 4.73 14.09 -9.86
C THR A 98 5.52 15.05 -10.73
N ALA A 99 6.24 16.00 -10.13
CA ALA A 99 7.09 16.96 -10.84
C ALA A 99 8.24 16.27 -11.58
N GLU A 100 8.79 15.20 -11.00
CA GLU A 100 9.90 14.43 -11.56
C GLU A 100 9.47 13.50 -12.70
N ASP A 101 8.38 12.74 -12.52
CA ASP A 101 7.96 11.71 -13.47
C ASP A 101 6.93 12.17 -14.52
N GLY A 102 6.16 13.22 -14.20
CA GLY A 102 5.08 13.78 -15.01
C GLY A 102 3.92 12.82 -15.31
N LYS A 103 3.80 11.72 -14.57
CA LYS A 103 2.93 10.58 -14.88
C LYS A 103 2.10 10.10 -13.71
N THR A 104 2.52 10.36 -12.48
CA THR A 104 1.82 9.88 -11.28
C THR A 104 1.27 11.03 -10.44
N CYS A 105 0.38 10.72 -9.52
CA CYS A 105 -0.18 11.65 -8.53
C CYS A 105 -0.60 10.88 -7.28
N GLN A 106 -0.82 11.56 -6.16
CA GLN A 106 -1.47 10.93 -5.01
C GLN A 106 -2.97 11.15 -5.07
N ILE A 107 -3.73 10.11 -4.74
CA ILE A 107 -5.15 10.22 -4.41
C ILE A 107 -5.27 10.09 -2.91
N ALA A 108 -5.83 11.11 -2.28
CA ALA A 108 -5.79 11.27 -0.83
C ALA A 108 -7.18 11.51 -0.23
N THR A 109 -7.33 11.13 1.04
CA THR A 109 -8.44 11.50 1.93
C THR A 109 -7.88 12.17 3.19
N ASP A 110 -8.71 12.93 3.89
CA ASP A 110 -8.37 13.41 5.23
C ASP A 110 -8.12 12.20 6.15
N GLY A 111 -6.94 12.15 6.76
CA GLY A 111 -6.49 11.05 7.64
C GLY A 111 -6.26 11.49 9.08
N ARG A 112 -6.52 12.76 9.42
CA ARG A 112 -6.21 13.36 10.74
C ARG A 112 -6.88 12.67 11.92
N GLN A 113 -7.90 11.85 11.68
CA GLN A 113 -8.60 11.08 12.72
C GLN A 113 -8.27 9.59 12.73
N ASP A 114 -7.51 9.10 11.75
CA ASP A 114 -7.38 7.67 11.45
C ASP A 114 -5.93 7.16 11.60
N GLU A 115 -4.91 8.01 11.42
CA GLU A 115 -3.50 7.57 11.50
C GLU A 115 -2.83 7.94 12.83
N ARG A 116 -1.95 7.04 13.30
CA ARG A 116 -1.02 7.29 14.42
C ARG A 116 0.34 7.85 13.95
N GLY A 117 0.38 8.48 12.78
CA GLY A 117 1.58 9.02 12.14
C GLY A 117 1.60 10.55 12.03
N ASP A 118 2.69 11.09 11.48
CA ASP A 118 2.87 12.54 11.26
C ASP A 118 2.15 13.05 10.00
N SER A 119 1.70 12.13 9.14
CA SER A 119 0.94 12.43 7.93
C SER A 119 -0.51 12.78 8.25
N ILE A 120 -1.02 13.89 7.68
CA ILE A 120 -2.39 14.37 7.90
C ILE A 120 -3.39 13.80 6.89
N GLN A 121 -2.92 13.11 5.86
CA GLN A 121 -3.71 12.46 4.82
C GLN A 121 -3.38 10.98 4.73
N ILE A 122 -4.35 10.16 4.34
CA ILE A 122 -4.11 8.79 3.86
C ILE A 122 -4.14 8.83 2.34
N ALA A 123 -3.15 8.25 1.67
CA ALA A 123 -3.06 8.30 0.22
C ALA A 123 -2.60 6.98 -0.43
N PHE A 124 -2.86 6.86 -1.73
CA PHE A 124 -2.17 5.91 -2.61
C PHE A 124 -1.63 6.62 -3.85
N ARG A 125 -0.53 6.09 -4.41
CA ARG A 125 0.05 6.56 -5.66
C ARG A 125 -0.78 6.03 -6.84
N CYS A 126 -1.13 6.90 -7.77
CA CYS A 126 -1.99 6.59 -8.92
C CYS A 126 -1.39 7.15 -10.21
N ASN A 127 -1.53 6.41 -11.31
CA ASN A 127 -1.24 6.93 -12.64
C ASN A 127 -2.23 8.06 -12.99
N LEU A 128 -1.73 9.20 -13.46
CA LEU A 128 -2.53 10.38 -13.81
C LEU A 128 -3.74 10.04 -14.72
N PRO A 129 -3.59 9.23 -15.80
CA PRO A 129 -4.74 8.85 -16.64
C PRO A 129 -5.83 8.04 -15.92
N SER A 130 -5.50 7.44 -14.77
CA SER A 130 -6.38 6.62 -13.95
C SER A 130 -6.97 7.38 -12.75
N ALA A 131 -6.54 8.63 -12.51
CA ALA A 131 -6.87 9.41 -11.33
C ALA A 131 -8.40 9.57 -11.14
N THR A 132 -9.11 10.01 -12.16
CA THR A 132 -10.59 10.23 -12.10
C THR A 132 -11.35 8.95 -11.75
N LEU A 133 -10.97 7.81 -12.32
CA LEU A 133 -11.61 6.51 -12.04
C LEU A 133 -11.41 6.09 -10.58
N SER A 134 -10.21 6.30 -10.04
CA SER A 134 -9.91 5.98 -8.64
C SER A 134 -10.61 6.95 -7.67
N LEU A 135 -10.74 8.23 -8.02
CA LEU A 135 -11.51 9.22 -7.24
C LEU A 135 -12.98 8.85 -7.17
N VAL A 136 -13.59 8.44 -8.30
CA VAL A 136 -14.97 7.97 -8.34
C VAL A 136 -15.17 6.75 -7.45
N ALA A 137 -14.23 5.80 -7.45
CA ALA A 137 -14.29 4.62 -6.58
C ALA A 137 -14.30 5.00 -5.08
N VAL A 138 -13.48 5.97 -4.67
CA VAL A 138 -13.50 6.48 -3.28
C VAL A 138 -14.79 7.25 -2.98
N GLU A 139 -15.30 8.02 -3.93
CA GLU A 139 -16.52 8.81 -3.76
C GLU A 139 -17.76 7.93 -3.57
N GLU A 140 -17.83 6.80 -4.27
CA GLU A 140 -18.93 5.83 -4.17
C GLU A 140 -18.86 4.96 -2.90
N ALA A 141 -17.70 4.88 -2.25
CA ALA A 141 -17.51 4.06 -1.06
C ALA A 141 -18.18 4.65 0.19
N ALA A 142 -18.59 3.78 1.12
CA ALA A 142 -19.22 4.20 2.38
C ALA A 142 -18.24 4.95 3.31
N ALA A 143 -16.98 4.52 3.35
CA ALA A 143 -15.92 5.13 4.15
C ALA A 143 -14.70 5.39 3.26
N SER A 144 -14.25 6.65 3.18
CA SER A 144 -13.18 7.06 2.26
C SER A 144 -11.82 6.51 2.64
N THR A 145 -11.48 6.49 3.94
CA THR A 145 -10.22 5.95 4.47
C THR A 145 -10.05 4.48 4.14
N LYS A 146 -11.08 3.68 4.40
CA LYS A 146 -11.14 2.27 3.98
C LYS A 146 -10.94 2.10 2.46
N ALA A 147 -11.66 2.87 1.64
CA ALA A 147 -11.55 2.77 0.19
C ALA A 147 -10.15 3.14 -0.33
N VAL A 148 -9.54 4.19 0.22
CA VAL A 148 -8.17 4.59 -0.11
C VAL A 148 -7.17 3.49 0.26
N ARG A 149 -7.32 2.84 1.43
CA ARG A 149 -6.49 1.69 1.83
C ARG A 149 -6.67 0.49 0.90
N GLU A 150 -7.90 0.15 0.54
CA GLU A 150 -8.19 -0.94 -0.42
C GLU A 150 -7.53 -0.68 -1.78
N LEU A 151 -7.64 0.55 -2.31
CA LEU A 151 -6.98 0.94 -3.55
C LEU A 151 -5.45 0.97 -3.42
N ARG A 152 -4.91 1.32 -2.25
CA ARG A 152 -3.47 1.24 -1.97
C ARG A 152 -2.96 -0.20 -2.03
N ASN A 153 -3.71 -1.15 -1.47
CA ASN A 153 -3.38 -2.57 -1.56
C ASN A 153 -3.36 -3.05 -3.02
N GLU A 154 -4.34 -2.60 -3.83
CA GLU A 154 -4.33 -2.88 -5.27
C GLU A 154 -3.10 -2.28 -5.95
N ALA A 155 -2.75 -1.04 -5.64
CA ALA A 155 -1.55 -0.37 -6.15
C ALA A 155 -0.30 -1.20 -5.83
N ALA A 156 -0.13 -1.65 -4.59
CA ALA A 156 0.99 -2.50 -4.16
C ALA A 156 1.06 -3.80 -4.99
N MET A 157 -0.07 -4.49 -5.15
CA MET A 157 -0.17 -5.73 -5.96
C MET A 157 0.16 -5.51 -7.44
N VAL A 158 -0.07 -4.32 -7.98
CA VAL A 158 0.30 -3.98 -9.36
C VAL A 158 1.60 -3.18 -9.47
N GLY A 159 2.47 -3.19 -8.47
CA GLY A 159 3.82 -2.62 -8.56
C GLY A 159 4.02 -1.26 -7.91
N GLY A 160 3.18 -0.90 -6.93
CA GLY A 160 3.29 0.32 -6.12
C GLY A 160 2.41 1.49 -6.59
N GLN A 161 1.85 1.42 -7.80
CA GLN A 161 1.10 2.51 -8.42
C GLN A 161 -0.22 2.01 -8.97
N TRP A 162 -1.32 2.62 -8.56
CA TRP A 162 -2.65 2.24 -9.03
C TRP A 162 -2.82 2.62 -10.50
N ASP A 163 -3.14 1.62 -11.30
CA ASP A 163 -3.42 1.77 -12.72
C ASP A 163 -4.65 0.94 -13.06
N LYS A 164 -5.67 1.58 -13.66
CA LYS A 164 -6.95 0.92 -13.91
C LYS A 164 -6.78 -0.35 -14.73
N GLN A 165 -5.98 -0.30 -15.79
CA GLN A 165 -5.83 -1.44 -16.69
C GLN A 165 -5.15 -2.61 -15.96
N ARG A 166 -4.05 -2.34 -15.26
CA ARG A 166 -3.31 -3.39 -14.53
C ARG A 166 -4.14 -3.97 -13.39
N VAL A 167 -4.93 -3.14 -12.71
CA VAL A 167 -5.85 -3.58 -11.64
C VAL A 167 -6.99 -4.42 -12.20
N ASP A 168 -7.55 -4.05 -13.36
CA ASP A 168 -8.55 -4.88 -14.04
C ASP A 168 -7.98 -6.23 -14.47
N GLU A 169 -6.76 -6.23 -15.00
CA GLU A 169 -6.04 -7.46 -15.35
C GLU A 169 -5.82 -8.34 -14.11
N LEU A 170 -5.43 -7.76 -12.97
CA LEU A 170 -5.29 -8.46 -11.68
C LEU A 170 -6.64 -9.05 -11.22
N ARG A 171 -7.71 -8.26 -11.23
CA ARG A 171 -9.06 -8.68 -10.80
C ARG A 171 -9.67 -9.74 -11.72
N ALA A 172 -9.30 -9.75 -13.01
CA ALA A 172 -9.74 -10.74 -13.98
C ALA A 172 -9.02 -12.09 -13.85
N ARG A 173 -7.93 -12.17 -13.07
CA ARG A 173 -7.21 -13.43 -12.85
C ARG A 173 -8.13 -14.45 -12.16
N PRO A 174 -8.12 -15.73 -12.59
CA PRO A 174 -8.82 -16.78 -11.88
C PRO A 174 -8.27 -16.92 -10.46
N LYS A 175 -9.16 -16.93 -9.46
CA LYS A 175 -8.80 -17.32 -8.10
C LYS A 175 -8.21 -18.73 -8.11
N ARG A 176 -7.07 -18.89 -7.45
CA ARG A 176 -6.35 -20.17 -7.30
C ARG A 176 -6.78 -20.89 -6.03
N ILE A 177 -7.14 -20.12 -5.01
CA ILE A 177 -7.54 -20.59 -3.70
C ILE A 177 -8.95 -20.07 -3.43
N ASP A 178 -9.82 -21.00 -3.07
CA ASP A 178 -11.16 -20.66 -2.59
C ASP A 178 -11.07 -20.24 -1.13
N VAL A 179 -11.00 -18.93 -0.89
CA VAL A 179 -10.86 -18.34 0.46
C VAL A 179 -11.94 -18.78 1.44
N GLU A 180 -13.11 -19.21 0.96
CA GLU A 180 -14.19 -19.73 1.81
C GLU A 180 -13.83 -21.08 2.46
N GLN A 181 -12.89 -21.82 1.88
CA GLN A 181 -12.39 -23.09 2.43
C GLN A 181 -11.33 -22.89 3.52
N TYR A 182 -10.92 -21.65 3.76
CA TYR A 182 -9.91 -21.25 4.73
C TYR A 182 -10.52 -20.27 5.74
N PRO A 183 -11.46 -20.71 6.60
CA PRO A 183 -12.02 -19.86 7.63
C PRO A 183 -10.93 -19.46 8.63
N ILE A 184 -11.08 -18.26 9.20
CA ILE A 184 -10.22 -17.77 10.28
C ILE A 184 -10.20 -18.81 11.41
N HIS A 185 -9.02 -19.22 11.84
CA HIS A 185 -8.87 -20.18 12.93
C HIS A 185 -9.30 -19.58 14.27
N ASP A 186 -9.86 -20.38 15.17
CA ASP A 186 -10.36 -19.89 16.47
C ASP A 186 -9.24 -19.30 17.36
N SER A 187 -8.01 -19.77 17.19
CA SER A 187 -6.82 -19.25 17.89
C SER A 187 -6.14 -18.09 17.16
N TRP A 188 -6.74 -17.59 16.06
CA TRP A 188 -6.23 -16.39 15.41
C TRP A 188 -6.40 -15.20 16.36
N ASP A 189 -5.27 -14.76 16.88
CA ASP A 189 -5.16 -13.54 17.65
C ASP A 189 -4.64 -12.44 16.73
N GLU A 190 -5.42 -11.37 16.59
CA GLU A 190 -5.04 -10.16 15.88
C GLU A 190 -3.76 -9.53 16.48
N SER A 191 -3.49 -9.80 17.75
CA SER A 191 -2.36 -9.25 18.50
C SER A 191 -1.19 -10.22 18.65
N SER A 192 -1.11 -11.29 17.84
CA SER A 192 -0.10 -12.35 18.00
C SER A 192 1.33 -11.78 18.11
N THR A 193 1.76 -11.55 19.33
CA THR A 193 3.14 -11.20 19.64
C THR A 193 3.98 -12.45 19.47
N PRO A 194 5.25 -12.33 19.08
CA PRO A 194 6.18 -13.45 19.15
C PRO A 194 6.04 -14.17 20.49
N GLY A 195 5.74 -15.48 20.47
CA GLY A 195 5.67 -16.28 21.67
C GLY A 195 7.03 -16.35 22.37
N SER A 196 7.02 -16.30 23.71
CA SER A 196 8.12 -16.46 24.68
C SER A 196 9.58 -16.22 24.23
N LEU A 197 10.27 -15.37 25.01
CA LEU A 197 11.71 -15.04 24.97
C LEU A 197 12.71 -16.22 24.97
N ASP A 198 12.27 -17.47 25.09
CA ASP A 198 13.13 -18.66 25.19
C ASP A 198 13.41 -19.34 23.83
N THR A 199 12.94 -18.75 22.72
CA THR A 199 13.06 -19.28 21.36
C THR A 199 13.38 -18.17 20.36
N ASP A 200 14.21 -18.46 19.34
CA ASP A 200 14.66 -17.56 18.24
C ASP A 200 13.51 -17.08 17.30
N ILE A 201 12.35 -16.71 17.85
CA ILE A 201 11.03 -16.58 17.20
C ILE A 201 10.57 -15.11 17.22
N PRO A 202 9.95 -14.59 16.13
CA PRO A 202 9.19 -15.36 15.14
C PRO A 202 9.75 -15.34 13.73
N TYR A 203 9.38 -16.38 12.97
CA TYR A 203 9.65 -16.48 11.56
C TYR A 203 8.54 -15.83 10.72
N PHE A 204 8.89 -14.91 9.83
CA PHE A 204 7.98 -14.33 8.86
C PHE A 204 7.81 -15.27 7.65
N PRO A 205 6.59 -15.74 7.34
CA PRO A 205 6.36 -16.60 6.18
C PRO A 205 6.66 -15.87 4.87
N ILE A 206 7.27 -16.59 3.93
CA ILE A 206 7.49 -16.20 2.55
C ILE A 206 6.63 -17.09 1.66
N PHE A 207 5.55 -16.52 1.13
CA PHE A 207 4.72 -17.16 0.12
C PHE A 207 5.32 -16.91 -1.26
N GLN A 208 5.72 -17.99 -1.93
CA GLN A 208 6.09 -17.91 -3.33
C GLN A 208 4.85 -18.18 -4.20
N THR A 209 4.40 -17.17 -4.92
CA THR A 209 3.21 -17.22 -5.79
C THR A 209 3.55 -17.16 -7.27
N ALA A 210 4.81 -16.91 -7.62
CA ALA A 210 5.32 -16.95 -8.98
C ALA A 210 6.60 -17.80 -9.08
N GLU A 211 6.96 -18.19 -10.29
CA GLU A 211 8.27 -18.81 -10.54
C GLU A 211 9.34 -17.72 -10.44
N VAL A 212 10.09 -17.72 -9.34
CA VAL A 212 11.22 -16.80 -9.11
C VAL A 212 12.51 -17.60 -9.15
N ASN A 213 13.48 -17.12 -9.92
CA ASN A 213 14.74 -17.82 -10.08
C ASN A 213 15.54 -17.86 -8.76
N LEU A 214 16.34 -18.92 -8.56
CA LEU A 214 17.16 -19.09 -7.35
C LEU A 214 18.14 -17.94 -7.11
N LYS A 215 18.65 -17.30 -8.17
CA LYS A 215 19.57 -16.17 -8.06
C LYS A 215 18.88 -14.96 -7.43
N THR A 216 17.64 -14.67 -7.81
CA THR A 216 16.81 -13.58 -7.29
C THR A 216 16.38 -13.88 -5.87
N ILE A 217 16.02 -15.14 -5.55
CA ILE A 217 15.75 -15.56 -4.17
C ILE A 217 16.98 -15.33 -3.29
N ASN A 218 18.16 -15.78 -3.73
CA ASN A 218 19.40 -15.55 -2.98
C ASN A 218 19.75 -14.07 -2.85
N LYS A 219 19.46 -13.25 -3.87
CA LYS A 219 19.63 -11.80 -3.80
C LYS A 219 18.70 -11.17 -2.76
N LEU A 220 17.43 -11.57 -2.73
CA LEU A 220 16.46 -11.14 -1.70
C LEU A 220 16.98 -11.47 -0.30
N LEU A 221 17.36 -12.73 -0.06
CA LEU A 221 17.89 -13.14 1.24
C LEU A 221 19.15 -12.36 1.62
N GLU A 222 20.11 -12.22 0.69
CA GLU A 222 21.35 -11.46 0.91
C GLU A 222 21.06 -10.00 1.29
N GLU A 223 20.26 -9.29 0.50
CA GLU A 223 19.98 -7.86 0.71
C GLU A 223 19.09 -7.59 1.92
N THR A 224 18.12 -8.45 2.21
CA THR A 224 17.26 -8.34 3.40
C THR A 224 18.07 -8.49 4.70
N TYR A 225 19.05 -9.40 4.73
CA TYR A 225 19.87 -9.63 5.93
C TYR A 225 21.16 -8.78 5.98
N ASP A 226 21.49 -8.04 4.92
CA ASP A 226 22.59 -7.05 4.90
C ASP A 226 22.20 -5.76 5.65
N GLN A 227 21.77 -5.94 6.91
CA GLN A 227 21.40 -4.88 7.86
C GLN A 227 21.92 -5.21 9.26
N ASP A 228 22.10 -4.17 10.06
CA ASP A 228 22.50 -4.31 11.47
C ASP A 228 21.27 -4.70 12.32
N TRP A 229 21.07 -6.00 12.51
CA TRP A 229 19.97 -6.55 13.30
C TRP A 229 20.25 -6.60 14.82
N GLY A 230 21.33 -5.96 15.30
CA GLY A 230 21.70 -5.89 16.71
C GLY A 230 22.64 -7.01 17.18
N ASP A 231 22.93 -7.03 18.49
CA ASP A 231 23.92 -7.94 19.11
C ASP A 231 23.58 -9.42 18.88
N GLU A 232 24.61 -10.23 18.57
CA GLU A 232 24.52 -11.69 18.28
C GLU A 232 23.82 -12.52 19.38
N GLU A 233 23.64 -11.96 20.58
CA GLU A 233 22.95 -12.61 21.71
C GLU A 233 21.41 -12.55 21.62
N ILE A 234 20.83 -11.64 20.83
CA ILE A 234 19.40 -11.58 20.55
C ILE A 234 19.18 -12.15 19.14
N ALA A 235 18.32 -13.15 19.01
CA ALA A 235 18.00 -13.68 17.69
C ALA A 235 17.30 -12.61 16.84
N GLY A 236 18.00 -12.10 15.81
CA GLY A 236 17.41 -11.20 14.82
C GLY A 236 16.22 -11.83 14.09
N PRO A 237 15.40 -11.01 13.42
CA PRO A 237 14.20 -11.50 12.73
C PRO A 237 14.56 -12.56 11.69
N SER A 238 13.70 -13.54 11.50
CA SER A 238 13.96 -14.66 10.60
C SER A 238 12.79 -14.87 9.65
N MET A 239 13.03 -15.46 8.48
CA MET A 239 12.00 -15.72 7.46
C MET A 239 11.95 -17.19 7.06
N ALA A 240 10.79 -17.63 6.54
CA ALA A 240 10.52 -19.04 6.23
C ALA A 240 9.80 -19.23 4.90
N PHE A 241 10.33 -20.00 3.96
CA PHE A 241 9.55 -20.36 2.76
C PHE A 241 8.38 -21.29 3.10
N VAL A 242 7.19 -20.92 2.64
CA VAL A 242 5.99 -21.75 2.75
C VAL A 242 6.08 -22.91 1.76
N THR A 243 6.31 -24.11 2.29
CA THR A 243 6.45 -25.36 1.52
C THR A 243 5.22 -26.27 1.58
N SER A 244 4.21 -25.91 2.37
CA SER A 244 2.92 -26.59 2.51
C SER A 244 1.81 -25.58 2.80
N ILE A 245 0.60 -25.86 2.31
CA ILE A 245 -0.60 -25.06 2.61
C ILE A 245 -1.49 -25.71 3.68
N ASP A 246 -1.21 -26.97 4.04
CA ASP A 246 -2.04 -27.78 4.94
C ASP A 246 -1.56 -27.72 6.40
N ALA A 247 -0.28 -27.44 6.60
CA ALA A 247 0.37 -27.35 7.90
C ALA A 247 1.47 -26.29 7.86
N PRO A 248 1.78 -25.61 8.98
CA PRO A 248 2.89 -24.66 9.03
C PRO A 248 4.19 -25.33 8.54
N PRO A 249 5.00 -24.66 7.71
CA PRO A 249 6.21 -25.24 7.14
C PRO A 249 7.23 -25.68 8.21
N PHE A 250 7.91 -26.79 7.93
CA PHE A 250 9.13 -27.20 8.61
C PHE A 250 10.32 -26.47 7.97
N HIS A 251 11.04 -25.68 8.77
CA HIS A 251 12.26 -24.96 8.40
C HIS A 251 13.43 -25.86 7.99
N SER A 252 14.30 -25.35 7.12
CA SER A 252 15.71 -25.76 7.02
C SER A 252 16.68 -24.71 7.59
N GLY A 253 16.32 -24.10 8.72
CA GLY A 253 17.20 -23.27 9.55
C GLY A 253 17.05 -21.75 9.40
N LYS A 254 17.79 -21.04 10.25
CA LYS A 254 17.99 -19.58 10.29
C LYS A 254 18.75 -19.16 9.03
N GLU A 255 18.06 -18.60 8.04
CA GLU A 255 18.66 -18.33 6.74
C GLU A 255 19.49 -17.04 6.76
N GLY A 256 20.77 -17.17 7.06
CA GLY A 256 21.82 -16.21 6.67
C GLY A 256 22.72 -16.75 5.55
N ALA A 257 22.36 -17.89 4.95
CA ALA A 257 23.18 -18.59 3.95
C ALA A 257 22.44 -18.68 2.62
N ARG A 258 23.19 -18.51 1.51
CA ARG A 258 22.69 -18.75 0.16
C ARG A 258 22.09 -20.15 0.04
N LEU A 259 20.91 -20.23 -0.57
CA LEU A 259 20.26 -21.48 -0.93
C LEU A 259 20.97 -22.13 -2.12
N ASP A 260 21.25 -23.42 -1.99
CA ASP A 260 21.80 -24.25 -3.07
C ASP A 260 20.75 -24.67 -4.11
N SER A 261 19.46 -24.61 -3.75
CA SER A 261 18.34 -24.99 -4.61
C SER A 261 17.10 -24.16 -4.31
N ALA A 262 16.22 -23.99 -5.31
CA ALA A 262 14.97 -23.26 -5.12
C ALA A 262 14.06 -23.96 -4.08
N PRO A 263 13.36 -23.20 -3.22
CA PRO A 263 12.38 -23.74 -2.30
C PRO A 263 11.29 -24.53 -3.03
N LYS A 264 10.76 -25.58 -2.38
CA LYS A 264 9.66 -26.36 -2.94
C LYS A 264 8.34 -25.63 -2.73
N THR A 265 7.91 -24.88 -3.73
CA THR A 265 6.63 -24.16 -3.71
C THR A 265 5.45 -25.11 -3.94
N PRO A 266 4.42 -25.11 -3.08
CA PRO A 266 3.15 -25.76 -3.36
C PRO A 266 2.52 -25.28 -4.66
N ALA A 267 2.15 -26.20 -5.55
CA ALA A 267 1.57 -25.85 -6.86
C ALA A 267 0.28 -25.01 -6.76
N ALA A 268 -0.46 -25.14 -5.66
CA ALA A 268 -1.66 -24.36 -5.39
C ALA A 268 -1.40 -22.86 -5.14
N LEU A 269 -0.18 -22.50 -4.68
CA LEU A 269 0.21 -21.10 -4.46
C LEU A 269 0.60 -20.39 -5.77
N LEU A 270 1.00 -21.13 -6.81
CA LEU A 270 1.40 -20.53 -8.08
C LEU A 270 0.21 -19.84 -8.75
N GLY A 271 0.30 -18.52 -8.87
CA GLY A 271 -0.71 -17.59 -9.37
C GLY A 271 -1.65 -17.04 -8.29
N ALA A 272 -1.47 -17.40 -7.01
CA ALA A 272 -2.29 -16.88 -5.92
C ALA A 272 -1.97 -15.42 -5.61
N SER A 273 -2.98 -14.66 -5.19
CA SER A 273 -2.85 -13.29 -4.70
C SER A 273 -2.42 -13.26 -3.23
N ALA A 274 -1.94 -12.10 -2.77
CA ALA A 274 -1.62 -11.89 -1.37
C ALA A 274 -2.84 -12.11 -0.44
N VAL A 275 -4.06 -11.80 -0.92
CA VAL A 275 -5.31 -12.04 -0.18
C VAL A 275 -5.60 -13.53 -0.01
N GLU A 276 -5.25 -14.35 -1.00
CA GLU A 276 -5.37 -15.80 -0.93
C GLU A 276 -4.32 -16.42 0.01
N CYS A 277 -3.08 -15.89 0.00
CA CYS A 277 -2.05 -16.26 0.97
C CYS A 277 -2.46 -15.93 2.41
N ASP A 278 -3.02 -14.74 2.62
CA ASP A 278 -3.54 -14.29 3.91
C ASP A 278 -4.64 -15.23 4.46
N ALA A 279 -5.57 -15.67 3.61
CA ALA A 279 -6.60 -16.63 4.00
C ALA A 279 -5.99 -17.95 4.51
N ILE A 280 -4.94 -18.46 3.84
CA ILE A 280 -4.19 -19.64 4.32
C ILE A 280 -3.53 -19.35 5.66
N ALA A 281 -2.82 -18.24 5.78
CA ALA A 281 -2.08 -17.88 7.01
C ALA A 281 -3.02 -17.82 8.22
N ARG A 282 -4.13 -17.08 8.11
CA ARG A 282 -5.12 -16.91 9.19
C ARG A 282 -5.92 -18.17 9.50
N SER A 283 -5.97 -19.14 8.59
CA SER A 283 -6.71 -20.39 8.78
C SER A 283 -5.86 -21.56 9.27
N ARG A 284 -4.61 -21.66 8.79
CA ARG A 284 -3.77 -22.87 8.95
C ARG A 284 -2.51 -22.65 9.77
N PHE A 285 -1.98 -21.42 9.83
CA PHE A 285 -0.72 -21.13 10.51
C PHE A 285 -0.93 -20.50 11.90
N SER A 286 -2.16 -20.04 12.16
CA SER A 286 -2.67 -19.48 13.42
C SER A 286 -2.99 -20.55 14.47
N THR A 287 -2.03 -21.44 14.74
CA THR A 287 -2.12 -22.47 15.78
C THR A 287 -1.38 -22.06 17.04
N GLU A 288 -1.90 -22.42 18.22
CA GLU A 288 -1.22 -22.21 19.51
C GLU A 288 0.19 -22.84 19.50
N GLY A 289 1.20 -22.05 19.89
CA GLY A 289 2.61 -22.49 19.85
C GLY A 289 3.27 -22.46 18.46
N SER A 290 2.64 -21.84 17.45
CA SER A 290 3.27 -21.61 16.14
C SER A 290 4.50 -20.70 16.27
N GLU A 291 5.60 -21.11 15.64
CA GLU A 291 6.83 -20.31 15.56
C GLU A 291 6.77 -19.24 14.45
N LEU A 292 5.69 -19.24 13.66
CA LEU A 292 5.49 -18.33 12.53
C LEU A 292 4.65 -17.13 12.93
N ASN A 293 5.05 -15.96 12.45
CA ASN A 293 4.19 -14.79 12.46
C ASN A 293 3.13 -14.93 11.35
N TYR A 294 1.92 -15.38 11.69
CA TYR A 294 0.83 -15.54 10.72
C TYR A 294 0.08 -14.24 10.42
N ASN A 295 0.39 -13.14 11.12
CA ASN A 295 -0.17 -11.83 10.87
C ASN A 295 0.70 -10.99 9.93
N MET A 296 1.96 -11.36 9.73
CA MET A 296 2.90 -10.62 8.90
C MET A 296 3.67 -11.56 7.99
N PHE A 297 3.67 -11.32 6.68
CA PHE A 297 4.31 -12.22 5.71
C PHE A 297 4.78 -11.48 4.47
N ILE A 298 5.65 -12.14 3.70
CA ILE A 298 6.17 -11.67 2.42
C ILE A 298 5.58 -12.51 1.29
N VAL A 299 5.27 -11.88 0.16
CA VAL A 299 4.86 -12.57 -1.06
C VAL A 299 5.82 -12.26 -2.20
N LEU A 300 6.35 -13.33 -2.80
CA LEU A 300 7.12 -13.30 -4.04
C LEU A 300 6.13 -13.54 -5.18
N ASP A 301 5.93 -12.55 -6.03
CA ASP A 301 4.92 -12.54 -7.09
C ASP A 301 5.52 -12.34 -8.48
N ASP A 302 4.67 -12.22 -9.51
CA ASP A 302 5.11 -12.10 -10.91
C ASP A 302 5.96 -10.84 -11.17
N LEU A 303 5.92 -9.86 -10.27
CA LEU A 303 6.71 -8.65 -10.37
C LEU A 303 8.07 -8.79 -9.69
N THR A 304 8.23 -9.73 -8.76
CA THR A 304 9.43 -9.85 -7.92
C THR A 304 10.72 -9.89 -8.72
N GLU A 305 10.79 -10.73 -9.74
CA GLU A 305 12.01 -10.84 -10.54
C GLU A 305 12.23 -9.63 -11.46
N LYS A 306 11.15 -9.02 -11.95
CA LYS A 306 11.22 -7.91 -12.91
C LYS A 306 11.58 -6.58 -12.26
N SER A 307 11.04 -6.32 -11.07
CA SER A 307 11.20 -5.05 -10.35
C SER A 307 12.14 -5.14 -9.15
N GLU A 308 12.64 -6.32 -8.81
CA GLU A 308 13.48 -6.53 -7.61
C GLU A 308 12.78 -6.01 -6.34
N THR A 309 11.48 -6.31 -6.23
CA THR A 309 10.63 -5.92 -5.11
C THR A 309 9.77 -7.09 -4.64
N VAL A 310 9.31 -7.06 -3.40
CA VAL A 310 8.36 -8.05 -2.86
C VAL A 310 7.14 -7.34 -2.29
N LEU A 311 6.04 -8.08 -2.17
CA LEU A 311 4.93 -7.62 -1.36
C LEU A 311 5.21 -7.95 0.09
N VAL A 312 5.00 -6.97 0.95
CA VAL A 312 5.01 -7.14 2.40
C VAL A 312 3.58 -6.94 2.89
N ALA A 313 3.10 -7.87 3.70
CA ALA A 313 1.73 -7.92 4.15
C ALA A 313 1.68 -7.92 5.68
N ALA A 314 0.75 -7.15 6.23
CA ALA A 314 0.50 -7.08 7.66
C ALA A 314 -1.01 -7.05 7.93
N ASN A 315 -1.45 -7.87 8.88
CA ASN A 315 -2.79 -7.85 9.44
C ASN A 315 -2.83 -6.99 10.71
N ASN A 316 -4.01 -6.45 11.01
CA ASN A 316 -4.32 -5.77 12.27
C ASN A 316 -3.52 -4.48 12.57
N GLU A 317 -3.58 -3.54 11.65
CA GLU A 317 -3.00 -2.21 11.85
C GLU A 317 -4.00 -1.22 12.48
N LEU A 318 -5.12 -0.94 11.79
CA LEU A 318 -6.09 0.08 12.25
C LEU A 318 -7.57 -0.33 12.08
N ASP A 319 -7.89 -1.27 11.18
CA ASP A 319 -9.27 -1.69 10.87
C ASP A 319 -9.45 -3.22 10.76
N GLY A 320 -8.49 -4.02 11.24
CA GLY A 320 -8.46 -5.47 11.03
C GLY A 320 -8.30 -5.90 9.56
N GLN A 321 -7.98 -4.96 8.67
CA GLN A 321 -7.74 -5.20 7.25
C GLN A 321 -6.31 -5.69 7.01
N LEU A 322 -6.16 -6.48 5.96
CA LEU A 322 -4.86 -6.76 5.36
C LEU A 322 -4.30 -5.47 4.78
N VAL A 323 -3.11 -5.08 5.20
CA VAL A 323 -2.35 -3.97 4.62
C VAL A 323 -1.25 -4.57 3.74
N LEU A 324 -1.17 -4.10 2.51
CA LEU A 324 -0.14 -4.50 1.55
C LEU A 324 0.72 -3.30 1.19
N THR A 325 2.03 -3.49 1.26
CA THR A 325 3.01 -2.59 0.65
C THR A 325 3.91 -3.35 -0.29
N ARG A 326 4.56 -2.61 -1.18
CA ARG A 326 5.64 -3.14 -2.00
C ARG A 326 6.94 -2.54 -1.49
N SER A 327 7.93 -3.39 -1.28
CA SER A 327 9.25 -3.01 -0.78
C SER A 327 10.32 -3.49 -1.75
N ASP A 328 11.44 -2.77 -1.84
CA ASP A 328 12.66 -3.38 -2.36
C ASP A 328 13.12 -4.53 -1.45
N PHE A 329 14.06 -5.33 -1.95
CA PHE A 329 14.58 -6.49 -1.21
C PHE A 329 15.27 -6.09 0.08
N LYS A 330 15.99 -4.96 0.09
CA LYS A 330 16.69 -4.50 1.27
C LYS A 330 15.72 -4.21 2.42
N SER A 331 14.66 -3.46 2.17
CA SER A 331 13.72 -3.02 3.23
C SER A 331 12.65 -4.05 3.60
N ALA A 332 12.53 -5.16 2.88
CA ALA A 332 11.40 -6.09 3.01
C ALA A 332 11.16 -6.59 4.45
N LEU A 333 12.23 -6.98 5.17
CA LEU A 333 12.13 -7.44 6.55
C LEU A 333 12.06 -6.28 7.54
N THR A 334 12.75 -5.16 7.27
CA THR A 334 12.70 -3.95 8.09
C THR A 334 11.28 -3.45 8.23
N VAL A 335 10.50 -3.47 7.14
CA VAL A 335 9.09 -3.08 7.16
C VAL A 335 8.29 -3.89 8.19
N LEU A 336 8.59 -5.18 8.34
CA LEU A 336 7.87 -6.10 9.23
C LEU A 336 8.28 -5.98 10.70
N VAL A 337 9.47 -5.46 11.00
CA VAL A 337 9.99 -5.37 12.37
C VAL A 337 10.05 -3.95 12.92
N ALA A 338 10.14 -2.94 12.05
CA ALA A 338 10.11 -1.52 12.40
C ALA A 338 8.93 -1.11 13.33
N PRO A 339 7.73 -1.73 13.25
CA PRO A 339 6.65 -1.44 14.20
C PRO A 339 7.01 -1.71 15.67
N GLN A 340 7.98 -2.59 15.94
CA GLN A 340 8.43 -2.91 17.30
C GLN A 340 9.41 -1.87 17.86
N ASP A 341 10.18 -1.18 17.01
CA ASP A 341 11.25 -0.26 17.43
C ASP A 341 10.91 1.24 17.28
N THR A 342 10.02 1.60 16.34
CA THR A 342 9.82 3.00 15.92
C THR A 342 8.43 3.56 16.23
N ARG A 343 7.48 2.71 16.67
CA ARG A 343 6.03 2.99 16.73
C ARG A 343 5.38 3.28 15.37
N LEU A 344 6.12 3.19 14.26
CA LEU A 344 5.56 3.30 12.91
C LEU A 344 4.94 1.97 12.52
N THR A 345 3.62 1.97 12.36
CA THR A 345 2.89 0.80 11.90
C THR A 345 3.16 0.59 10.39
N VAL A 346 2.94 -0.61 9.85
CA VAL A 346 3.12 -0.90 8.41
C VAL A 346 2.23 0.01 7.55
N ASP A 347 1.00 0.32 7.98
CA ASP A 347 0.09 1.31 7.37
C ASP A 347 0.73 2.69 7.28
N GLY A 348 1.42 3.13 8.34
CA GLY A 348 2.20 4.37 8.36
C GLY A 348 3.33 4.34 7.34
N GLN A 349 4.13 3.26 7.32
CA GLN A 349 5.21 3.09 6.34
C GLN A 349 4.68 3.05 4.89
N CYS A 350 3.50 2.44 4.66
CA CYS A 350 2.83 2.46 3.35
C CYS A 350 2.50 3.90 2.95
N ASN A 351 1.95 4.67 3.88
CA ASN A 351 1.55 6.05 3.63
C ASN A 351 2.79 6.92 3.36
N ASP A 352 3.87 6.73 4.13
CA ASP A 352 5.14 7.44 3.94
C ASP A 352 5.78 7.13 2.58
N ALA A 353 5.78 5.87 2.14
CA ALA A 353 6.27 5.49 0.81
C ALA A 353 5.47 6.13 -0.33
N VAL A 354 4.19 6.44 -0.08
CA VAL A 354 3.34 7.18 -1.03
C VAL A 354 3.61 8.67 -0.92
N THR A 355 3.70 9.25 0.27
CA THR A 355 3.84 10.70 0.43
C THR A 355 5.24 11.21 0.06
N ALA A 356 6.27 10.38 0.27
CA ALA A 356 7.66 10.69 -0.03
C ALA A 356 8.14 10.16 -1.39
N GLY A 357 7.38 9.29 -2.06
CA GLY A 357 7.89 8.57 -3.23
C GLY A 357 6.86 7.85 -4.11
N PRO A 358 7.29 6.82 -4.84
CA PRO A 358 6.50 6.17 -5.88
C PRO A 358 5.50 5.13 -5.36
N GLY A 359 5.29 5.02 -4.04
CA GLY A 359 4.47 3.97 -3.43
C GLY A 359 5.21 2.62 -3.29
N ILE A 360 6.54 2.65 -3.26
CA ILE A 360 7.42 1.52 -2.94
C ILE A 360 8.29 1.95 -1.76
N VAL A 361 8.39 1.10 -0.74
CA VAL A 361 9.29 1.32 0.39
C VAL A 361 10.72 1.02 -0.07
N TYR A 362 11.60 1.99 0.12
CA TYR A 362 13.04 1.88 -0.07
C TYR A 362 13.72 2.20 1.25
N ASP A 363 14.94 1.70 1.41
CA ASP A 363 15.74 1.93 2.60
C ASP A 363 15.99 3.45 2.80
N VAL A 364 15.73 3.94 4.01
CA VAL A 364 15.79 5.37 4.37
C VAL A 364 17.16 5.74 4.91
#